data_AF-A0A817KHY6-F1
#
_entry.id   AF-A0A817KHY6-F1
#
_cell.length_a   1.000
_cell.length_b   1.000
_cell.length_c   1.000
_cell.angle_alpha   90.00
_cell.angle_beta   90.00
_cell.angle_gamma   90.00
#
_symmetry.space_group_name_H-M   'P 1'
#
loop_
_entity.id
_entity.type
_entity.pdbx_description
1 polymer ?
#
loop_
_entity_poly.entity_id
_entity_poly.type
_entity_poly.pdbx_seq_one_letter_code
_entity_poly.pdbx_strand_id
1 'polypeptide(L)'
;MKIINVCCYQTMLHFLAKIVCLLLFIFIYCEFLIYYFVLLGCSWPQLSKIDQDFTVKPPNDPNKKPLHVMFIADTHLLGSREGHWFDKLRREWQMYRSFQSARFLFEPHIIFFLGDITDEGKWCSDHEWEKTVNRFHSLFSIPTNTKLYVLAGNHDIGFHYDVSDGRLERFEKTFQAPHVRLITIDDDNIDFILIN
;
A
#
# COMPACT_ATOMS: atom_id res chain seq x y z
N MET A 1 -46.34 38.13 -15.77
CA MET A 1 -45.94 37.44 -14.52
C MET A 1 -45.28 36.06 -14.71
N LYS A 2 -45.42 35.36 -15.85
CA LYS A 2 -44.79 34.03 -16.07
C LYS A 2 -43.30 34.05 -16.46
N ILE A 3 -42.84 35.07 -17.19
CA ILE A 3 -41.47 35.14 -17.74
C ILE A 3 -40.39 35.32 -16.65
N ILE A 4 -40.70 36.07 -15.60
CA ILE A 4 -39.79 36.33 -14.46
C ILE A 4 -39.52 35.01 -13.69
N ASN A 5 -40.53 34.16 -13.52
CA ASN A 5 -40.36 32.85 -12.86
C ASN A 5 -39.50 31.87 -13.68
N VAL A 6 -39.59 31.91 -15.02
CA VAL A 6 -38.76 31.06 -15.89
C VAL A 6 -37.29 31.50 -15.87
N CYS A 7 -37.02 32.81 -15.91
CA CYS A 7 -35.66 33.35 -15.84
C CYS A 7 -35.01 33.08 -14.47
N CYS A 8 -35.78 33.21 -13.38
CA CYS A 8 -35.33 32.86 -12.04
C CYS A 8 -35.03 31.35 -11.91
N TYR A 9 -35.87 30.48 -12.47
CA TYR A 9 -35.65 29.04 -12.51
C TYR A 9 -34.39 28.65 -13.31
N GLN A 10 -34.17 29.27 -14.47
CA GLN A 10 -32.96 29.04 -15.29
C GLN A 10 -31.68 29.43 -14.55
N THR A 11 -31.71 30.56 -13.84
CA THR A 11 -30.57 31.06 -13.05
C THR A 11 -30.29 30.17 -11.85
N MET A 12 -31.35 29.71 -11.16
CA MET A 12 -31.24 28.73 -10.06
C MET A 12 -30.70 27.38 -10.54
N LEU A 13 -31.12 26.92 -11.72
CA LEU A 13 -30.62 25.68 -12.32
C LEU A 13 -29.13 25.79 -12.68
N HIS A 14 -28.70 26.92 -13.26
CA HIS A 14 -27.27 27.18 -13.53
C HIS A 14 -26.44 27.24 -12.24
N PHE A 15 -26.97 27.84 -11.17
CA PHE A 15 -26.29 27.88 -9.88
C PHE A 15 -26.15 26.48 -9.25
N LEU A 16 -27.22 25.70 -9.26
CA LEU A 16 -27.19 24.32 -8.79
C LEU A 16 -26.21 23.47 -9.61
N ALA A 17 -26.20 23.62 -10.94
CA ALA A 17 -25.26 22.92 -11.81
C ALA A 17 -23.81 23.27 -11.48
N LYS A 18 -23.49 24.55 -11.19
CA LYS A 18 -22.15 24.95 -10.75
C LYS A 18 -21.75 24.30 -9.42
N ILE A 19 -22.67 24.23 -8.46
CA ILE A 19 -22.42 23.55 -7.18
C ILE A 19 -22.15 22.06 -7.40
N VAL A 20 -22.98 21.39 -8.20
CA VAL A 20 -22.80 19.97 -8.51
C VAL A 20 -21.46 19.74 -9.22
N CYS A 21 -21.10 20.57 -10.21
CA CYS A 21 -19.79 20.49 -10.86
C CYS A 21 -18.63 20.69 -9.88
N LEU A 22 -18.76 21.63 -8.94
CA LEU A 22 -17.73 21.87 -7.93
C LEU A 22 -17.60 20.67 -6.98
N LEU A 23 -18.71 20.12 -6.49
CA LEU A 23 -18.71 18.94 -5.62
C LEU A 23 -18.12 17.71 -6.34
N LEU A 24 -18.47 17.52 -7.61
CA LEU A 24 -17.88 16.45 -8.44
C LEU A 24 -16.38 16.66 -8.63
N PHE A 25 -15.94 17.89 -8.88
CA PHE A 25 -14.51 18.19 -9.02
C PHE A 25 -13.75 17.92 -7.72
N ILE A 26 -14.27 18.38 -6.57
CA ILE A 26 -13.67 18.12 -5.25
C ILE A 26 -13.62 16.61 -4.99
N PHE A 27 -14.69 15.89 -5.28
CA PHE A 27 -14.72 14.43 -5.12
C PHE A 27 -13.64 13.75 -5.97
N ILE A 28 -13.55 14.07 -7.27
CA ILE A 28 -12.52 13.50 -8.17
C ILE A 28 -11.11 13.87 -7.68
N TYR A 29 -10.93 15.11 -7.22
CA TYR A 29 -9.64 15.56 -6.71
C TYR A 29 -9.22 14.76 -5.47
N CYS A 30 -10.08 14.70 -4.45
CA CYS A 30 -9.79 14.03 -3.18
C CYS A 30 -9.72 12.50 -3.30
N GLU A 31 -10.53 11.90 -4.16
CA GLU A 31 -10.60 10.44 -4.28
C GLU A 31 -9.63 9.86 -5.31
N PHE A 32 -9.09 10.67 -6.22
CA PHE A 32 -8.27 10.16 -7.31
C PHE A 32 -7.02 11.02 -7.60
N LEU A 33 -7.17 12.32 -7.84
CA LEU A 33 -6.05 13.13 -8.38
C LEU A 33 -4.99 13.47 -7.34
N ILE A 34 -5.38 13.67 -6.07
CA ILE A 34 -4.47 14.09 -5.00
C ILE A 34 -3.25 13.17 -4.86
N TYR A 35 -3.45 11.85 -5.00
CA TYR A 35 -2.38 10.87 -4.89
C TYR A 35 -1.31 11.07 -5.96
N TYR A 36 -1.71 11.31 -7.22
CA TYR A 36 -0.73 11.57 -8.29
C TYR A 36 -0.04 12.91 -8.10
N PHE A 37 -0.77 13.98 -7.73
CA PHE A 37 -0.15 15.29 -7.56
C PHE A 37 0.89 15.31 -6.45
N VAL A 38 0.61 14.67 -5.32
CA VAL A 38 1.58 14.56 -4.22
C VAL A 38 2.79 13.73 -4.67
N LEU A 39 2.57 12.57 -5.29
CA LEU A 39 3.65 11.66 -5.68
C LEU A 39 4.51 12.19 -6.84
N LEU A 40 3.96 12.97 -7.77
CA LEU A 40 4.74 13.60 -8.84
C LEU A 40 5.78 14.60 -8.32
N GLY A 41 5.64 15.09 -7.09
CA GLY A 41 6.64 15.92 -6.42
C GLY A 41 7.77 15.11 -5.77
N CYS A 42 7.72 13.78 -5.79
CA CYS A 42 8.70 12.91 -5.17
C CYS A 42 9.61 12.25 -6.21
N SER A 43 10.80 11.86 -5.78
CA SER A 43 11.77 11.10 -6.55
C SER A 43 12.36 10.00 -5.68
N TRP A 44 13.00 9.00 -6.31
CA TRP A 44 13.75 8.00 -5.58
C TRP A 44 14.88 8.67 -4.77
N PRO A 45 15.07 8.29 -3.49
CA PRO A 45 16.11 8.87 -2.66
C PRO A 45 17.48 8.57 -3.28
N GLN A 46 18.32 9.59 -3.36
CA GLN A 46 19.71 9.45 -3.77
C GLN A 46 20.58 9.39 -2.53
N LEU A 47 21.40 8.34 -2.43
CA LEU A 47 22.40 8.23 -1.37
C LEU A 47 23.38 9.40 -1.50
N SER A 48 23.49 10.20 -0.43
CA SER A 48 24.45 11.30 -0.40
C SER A 48 25.88 10.73 -0.50
N LYS A 49 26.79 11.43 -1.18
CA LYS A 49 28.19 11.00 -1.25
C LYS A 49 28.90 10.98 0.10
N ILE A 50 28.32 11.62 1.12
CA ILE A 50 28.87 11.74 2.47
C ILE A 50 28.43 10.55 3.33
N ASP A 51 27.21 10.06 3.12
CA ASP A 51 26.63 8.92 3.83
C ASP A 51 26.90 7.58 3.12
N GLN A 52 27.65 7.62 2.00
CA GLN A 52 28.07 6.42 1.30
C GLN A 52 29.09 5.67 2.16
N ASP A 53 28.75 4.43 2.51
CA ASP A 53 29.71 3.50 3.09
C ASP A 53 30.83 3.23 2.08
N PHE A 54 32.04 3.71 2.39
CA PHE A 54 33.21 3.58 1.53
C PHE A 54 33.64 2.11 1.30
N THR A 55 33.09 1.16 2.07
CA THR A 55 33.30 -0.27 1.84
C THR A 55 32.46 -0.80 0.67
N VAL A 56 31.39 -0.10 0.30
CA VAL A 56 30.53 -0.46 -0.84
C VAL A 56 31.15 0.07 -2.13
N LYS A 57 31.59 -0.85 -2.99
CA LYS A 57 32.17 -0.49 -4.29
C LYS A 57 31.08 0.07 -5.20
N PRO A 58 31.36 1.15 -5.95
CA PRO A 58 30.43 1.62 -6.97
C PRO A 58 30.21 0.52 -8.03
N PRO A 59 29.07 0.54 -8.74
CA PRO A 59 28.79 -0.42 -9.80
C PRO A 59 29.92 -0.47 -10.82
N ASN A 60 30.31 -1.68 -11.25
CA ASN A 60 31.32 -1.87 -12.30
C ASN A 60 30.86 -1.31 -13.66
N ASP A 61 29.54 -1.27 -13.89
CA ASP A 61 28.93 -0.71 -15.10
C ASP A 61 28.28 0.66 -14.78
N PRO A 62 28.76 1.77 -15.36
CA PRO A 62 28.19 3.11 -15.15
C PRO A 62 26.77 3.29 -15.75
N ASN A 63 26.30 2.38 -16.61
CA ASN A 63 24.94 2.41 -17.16
C ASN A 63 23.93 1.61 -16.33
N LYS A 64 24.39 0.95 -15.27
CA LYS A 64 23.54 0.10 -14.45
C LYS A 64 22.50 0.94 -13.71
N LYS A 65 21.22 0.59 -13.87
CA LYS A 65 20.13 1.26 -13.18
C LYS A 65 20.11 0.85 -11.69
N PRO A 66 19.78 1.78 -10.78
CA PRO A 66 19.69 1.46 -9.35
C PRO A 66 18.51 0.52 -9.06
N LEU A 67 18.68 -0.33 -8.06
CA LEU A 67 17.61 -1.15 -7.51
C LEU A 67 16.65 -0.26 -6.71
N HIS A 68 15.47 -0.04 -7.26
CA HIS A 68 14.35 0.58 -6.56
C HIS A 68 13.57 -0.41 -5.70
N VAL A 69 13.53 -0.13 -4.40
CA VAL A 69 12.83 -0.94 -3.38
C VAL A 69 11.85 -0.07 -2.62
N MET A 70 10.61 -0.53 -2.50
CA MET A 70 9.57 0.13 -1.72
C MET A 70 9.31 -0.63 -0.43
N PHE A 71 9.24 0.09 0.69
CA PHE A 71 8.90 -0.46 2.00
C PHE A 71 7.55 0.09 2.45
N ILE A 72 6.67 -0.79 2.93
CA ILE A 72 5.34 -0.48 3.45
C ILE A 72 5.21 -1.21 4.78
N ALA A 73 4.55 -0.62 5.76
CA ALA A 73 4.32 -1.24 7.06
C ALA A 73 2.92 -0.87 7.57
N ASP A 74 2.43 -1.60 8.56
CA ASP A 74 1.28 -1.22 9.38
C ASP A 74 0.02 -0.90 8.55
N THR A 75 -0.25 -1.73 7.54
CA THR A 75 -1.46 -1.55 6.72
C THR A 75 -2.73 -1.96 7.45
N HIS A 76 -2.61 -2.81 8.48
CA HIS A 76 -3.62 -3.01 9.49
C HIS A 76 -4.99 -3.42 8.95
N LEU A 77 -5.14 -4.12 7.83
CA LEU A 77 -6.45 -4.41 7.20
C LEU A 77 -7.55 -4.80 8.21
N LEU A 78 -8.63 -4.00 8.23
CA LEU A 78 -9.70 -4.12 9.23
C LEU A 78 -10.31 -5.52 9.18
N GLY A 79 -10.42 -6.12 10.35
CA GLY A 79 -11.12 -7.37 10.54
C GLY A 79 -12.63 -7.18 10.67
N SER A 80 -13.30 -8.26 11.05
CA SER A 80 -14.75 -8.37 11.15
C SER A 80 -15.29 -7.98 12.53
N ARG A 81 -14.43 -7.90 13.55
CA ARG A 81 -14.85 -7.79 14.95
C ARG A 81 -14.94 -6.33 15.38
N GLU A 82 -13.83 -5.62 15.31
CA GLU A 82 -13.70 -4.24 15.78
C GLU A 82 -13.86 -3.22 14.64
N GLY A 83 -13.89 -3.70 13.39
CA GLY A 83 -13.92 -2.84 12.22
C GLY A 83 -15.31 -2.33 11.83
N HIS A 84 -15.45 -1.01 11.74
CA HIS A 84 -16.64 -0.39 11.16
C HIS A 84 -16.62 -0.43 9.63
N TRP A 85 -17.74 -0.81 8.99
CA TRP A 85 -17.80 -1.00 7.53
C TRP A 85 -17.44 0.25 6.73
N PHE A 86 -17.81 1.44 7.21
CA PHE A 86 -17.53 2.70 6.51
C PHE A 86 -16.06 3.09 6.63
N ASP A 87 -15.45 2.85 7.80
CA ASP A 87 -14.02 3.06 7.99
C ASP A 87 -13.25 2.11 7.06
N LYS A 88 -13.63 0.84 7.06
CA LYS A 88 -13.10 -0.17 6.15
C LYS A 88 -13.14 0.28 4.69
N LEU A 89 -14.32 0.70 4.21
CA LEU A 89 -14.49 1.19 2.84
C LEU A 89 -13.55 2.37 2.54
N ARG A 90 -13.51 3.36 3.43
CA ARG A 90 -12.72 4.57 3.23
C ARG A 90 -11.22 4.29 3.28
N ARG A 91 -10.77 3.60 4.31
CA ARG A 91 -9.37 3.31 4.60
C ARG A 91 -8.75 2.43 3.53
N GLU A 92 -9.44 1.37 3.13
CA GLU A 92 -8.96 0.49 2.06
C GLU A 92 -8.95 1.17 0.70
N TRP A 93 -9.92 2.05 0.41
CA TRP A 93 -9.87 2.85 -0.80
C TRP A 93 -8.63 3.76 -0.83
N GLN A 94 -8.31 4.41 0.29
CA GLN A 94 -7.11 5.24 0.39
C GLN A 94 -5.83 4.41 0.24
N MET A 95 -5.75 3.23 0.88
CA MET A 95 -4.63 2.29 0.73
C MET A 95 -4.46 1.86 -0.73
N TYR A 96 -5.54 1.45 -1.39
CA TYR A 96 -5.53 1.07 -2.81
C TYR A 96 -5.05 2.22 -3.69
N ARG A 97 -5.64 3.42 -3.54
CA ARG A 97 -5.28 4.58 -4.36
C ARG A 97 -3.84 5.01 -4.13
N SER A 98 -3.38 5.06 -2.88
CA SER A 98 -2.01 5.40 -2.52
C SER A 98 -1.01 4.39 -3.09
N PHE A 99 -1.23 3.09 -2.83
CA PHE A 99 -0.33 2.04 -3.29
C PHE A 99 -0.29 1.94 -4.82
N GLN A 100 -1.44 1.91 -5.48
CA GLN A 100 -1.49 1.72 -6.93
C GLN A 100 -0.91 2.92 -7.69
N SER A 101 -1.11 4.14 -7.19
CA SER A 101 -0.51 5.33 -7.80
C SER A 101 1.00 5.38 -7.57
N ALA A 102 1.48 5.06 -6.36
CA ALA A 102 2.91 4.98 -6.06
C ALA A 102 3.60 3.90 -6.92
N ARG A 103 3.06 2.68 -6.94
CA ARG A 103 3.56 1.58 -7.77
C ARG A 103 3.59 1.96 -9.26
N PHE A 104 2.54 2.63 -9.75
CA PHE A 104 2.46 3.03 -11.16
C PHE A 104 3.48 4.10 -11.54
N LEU A 105 3.69 5.11 -10.68
CA LEU A 105 4.60 6.22 -10.97
C LEU A 105 6.07 5.86 -10.77
N PHE A 106 6.38 5.04 -9.77
CA PHE A 106 7.76 4.76 -9.36
C PHE A 106 8.33 3.44 -9.86
N GLU A 107 7.46 2.51 -10.30
CA GLU A 107 7.82 1.20 -10.85
C GLU A 107 8.89 0.45 -10.01
N PRO A 108 8.61 0.15 -8.72
CA PRO A 108 9.57 -0.53 -7.87
C PRO A 108 9.84 -1.97 -8.35
N HIS A 109 11.08 -2.41 -8.22
CA HIS A 109 11.48 -3.79 -8.53
C HIS A 109 11.05 -4.74 -7.41
N ILE A 110 11.16 -4.29 -6.15
CA ILE A 110 10.84 -5.08 -4.96
C ILE A 110 9.98 -4.24 -4.02
N ILE A 111 9.00 -4.89 -3.39
CA ILE A 111 8.13 -4.31 -2.37
C ILE A 111 8.21 -5.19 -1.14
N PHE A 112 8.52 -4.59 0.01
CA PHE A 112 8.49 -5.26 1.30
C PHE A 112 7.33 -4.70 2.13
N PHE A 113 6.52 -5.60 2.68
CA PHE A 113 5.55 -5.31 3.73
C PHE A 113 6.13 -5.75 5.07
N LEU A 114 6.39 -4.80 5.96
CA LEU A 114 7.15 -4.98 7.19
C LEU A 114 6.24 -5.28 8.41
N GLY A 115 5.28 -6.19 8.25
CA GLY A 115 4.39 -6.60 9.34
C GLY A 115 3.13 -5.75 9.50
N ASP A 116 2.31 -6.21 10.44
CA ASP A 116 1.00 -5.67 10.82
C ASP A 116 0.12 -5.42 9.59
N ILE A 117 -0.06 -6.50 8.83
CA ILE A 117 -0.89 -6.51 7.62
C ILE A 117 -2.36 -6.49 7.97
N THR A 118 -2.73 -7.13 9.06
CA THR A 118 -4.11 -7.31 9.52
C THR A 118 -4.30 -6.66 10.88
N ASP A 119 -5.49 -6.12 11.17
CA ASP A 119 -5.79 -5.62 12.51
C ASP A 119 -6.06 -6.75 13.52
N GLU A 120 -6.60 -7.87 13.02
CA GLU A 120 -7.18 -8.95 13.81
C GLU A 120 -6.63 -10.34 13.46
N GLY A 121 -5.51 -10.45 12.73
CA GLY A 121 -4.94 -11.74 12.30
C GLY A 121 -4.69 -12.74 13.42
N LYS A 122 -4.25 -12.22 14.57
CA LYS A 122 -4.05 -12.98 15.82
C LYS A 122 -5.36 -13.50 16.45
N TRP A 123 -6.52 -12.96 16.09
CA TRP A 123 -7.82 -13.32 16.68
C TRP A 123 -8.81 -13.92 15.69
N CYS A 124 -8.53 -13.82 14.40
CA CYS A 124 -9.46 -14.25 13.35
C CYS A 124 -9.43 -15.76 13.13
N SER A 125 -10.58 -16.28 12.70
CA SER A 125 -10.69 -17.66 12.19
C SER A 125 -9.98 -17.83 10.86
N ASP A 126 -9.68 -19.07 10.44
CA ASP A 126 -9.03 -19.32 9.15
C ASP A 126 -9.83 -18.79 7.94
N HIS A 127 -11.17 -18.80 8.04
CA HIS A 127 -12.04 -18.24 7.02
C HIS A 127 -11.94 -16.70 6.93
N GLU A 128 -11.86 -16.03 8.07
CA GLU A 128 -11.67 -14.58 8.13
C GLU A 128 -10.27 -14.19 7.67
N TRP A 129 -9.27 -14.99 8.01
CA TRP A 129 -7.90 -14.89 7.50
C TRP A 129 -7.88 -14.94 5.98
N GLU A 130 -8.44 -15.99 5.36
CA GLU A 130 -8.47 -16.15 3.90
C GLU A 130 -9.15 -14.97 3.20
N LYS A 131 -10.29 -14.49 3.73
CA LYS A 131 -10.96 -13.30 3.21
C LYS A 131 -10.10 -12.05 3.28
N THR A 132 -9.33 -11.89 4.36
CA THR A 132 -8.46 -10.72 4.57
C THR A 132 -7.23 -10.79 3.67
N VAL A 133 -6.67 -11.97 3.46
CA VAL A 133 -5.57 -12.23 2.52
C VAL A 133 -6.00 -11.98 1.07
N ASN A 134 -7.19 -12.44 0.66
CA ASN A 134 -7.72 -12.15 -0.67
C ASN A 134 -7.90 -10.65 -0.90
N ARG A 135 -8.35 -9.92 0.13
CA ARG A 135 -8.40 -8.45 0.11
C ARG A 135 -7.01 -7.83 -0.01
N PHE A 136 -6.04 -8.29 0.77
CA PHE A 136 -4.65 -7.84 0.68
C PHE A 136 -4.13 -7.95 -0.76
N HIS A 137 -4.26 -9.11 -1.39
CA HIS A 137 -3.79 -9.30 -2.78
C HIS A 137 -4.55 -8.45 -3.80
N SER A 138 -5.82 -8.15 -3.56
CA SER A 138 -6.61 -7.25 -4.42
C SER A 138 -6.15 -5.79 -4.28
N LEU A 139 -5.97 -5.30 -3.05
CA LEU A 139 -5.58 -3.93 -2.75
C LEU A 139 -4.14 -3.65 -3.22
N PHE A 140 -3.25 -4.59 -2.91
CA PHE A 140 -1.80 -4.47 -3.15
C PHE A 140 -1.34 -5.29 -4.36
N SER A 141 -2.16 -5.32 -5.42
CA SER A 141 -1.83 -6.03 -6.65
C SER A 141 -0.60 -5.44 -7.35
N ILE A 142 0.28 -6.33 -7.81
CA ILE A 142 1.57 -6.02 -8.43
C ILE A 142 1.66 -6.61 -9.84
N PRO A 143 2.47 -6.01 -10.75
CA PRO A 143 2.75 -6.60 -12.05
C PRO A 143 3.73 -7.78 -11.90
N THR A 144 3.81 -8.64 -12.92
CA THR A 144 4.58 -9.90 -12.87
C THR A 144 6.09 -9.71 -12.72
N ASN A 145 6.62 -8.53 -13.08
CA ASN A 145 8.03 -8.17 -12.98
C ASN A 145 8.42 -7.57 -11.62
N THR A 146 7.46 -7.29 -10.73
CA THR A 146 7.74 -6.81 -9.37
C THR A 146 7.71 -7.98 -8.39
N LYS A 147 8.63 -8.00 -7.42
CA LYS A 147 8.61 -8.98 -6.32
C LYS A 147 7.96 -8.35 -5.09
N LEU A 148 7.16 -9.13 -4.36
CA LEU A 148 6.54 -8.71 -3.11
C LEU A 148 6.86 -9.73 -2.02
N TYR A 149 7.33 -9.22 -0.88
CA TYR A 149 7.65 -10.01 0.31
C TYR A 149 6.92 -9.42 1.51
N VAL A 150 6.42 -10.29 2.38
CA VAL A 150 5.65 -9.90 3.56
C VAL A 150 6.30 -10.51 4.79
N LEU A 151 6.53 -9.69 5.80
CA LEU A 151 6.99 -10.10 7.12
C LEU A 151 5.79 -10.09 8.08
N ALA A 152 5.87 -10.89 9.13
CA ALA A 152 4.83 -10.94 10.16
C ALA A 152 4.97 -9.78 11.14
N GLY A 153 3.84 -9.21 11.56
CA GLY A 153 3.80 -8.35 12.74
C GLY A 153 2.98 -8.97 13.88
N ASN A 154 2.96 -8.28 15.02
CA ASN A 154 2.27 -8.76 16.21
C ASN A 154 0.75 -8.80 16.07
N HIS A 155 0.14 -8.00 15.20
CA HIS A 155 -1.28 -8.11 14.90
C HIS A 155 -1.61 -9.31 13.99
N ASP A 156 -0.64 -9.80 13.23
CA ASP A 156 -0.82 -10.93 12.32
C ASP A 156 -0.75 -12.28 13.07
N ILE A 157 0.27 -12.46 13.92
CA ILE A 157 0.57 -13.75 14.56
C ILE A 157 0.46 -13.75 16.10
N GLY A 158 0.35 -12.58 16.74
CA GLY A 158 0.38 -12.42 18.20
C GLY A 158 1.72 -11.84 18.69
N PHE A 159 1.83 -11.56 20.00
CA PHE A 159 3.05 -11.01 20.60
C PHE A 159 3.54 -11.88 21.76
N HIS A 160 4.82 -12.22 21.75
CA HIS A 160 5.49 -13.03 22.78
C HIS A 160 4.73 -14.33 23.09
N TYR A 161 4.18 -14.49 24.30
CA TYR A 161 3.44 -15.70 24.71
C TYR A 161 2.11 -15.89 23.96
N ASP A 162 1.63 -14.87 23.26
CA ASP A 162 0.43 -14.96 22.43
C ASP A 162 0.74 -15.42 21.00
N VAL A 163 1.99 -15.75 20.65
CA VAL A 163 2.25 -16.42 19.37
C VAL A 163 1.88 -17.90 19.51
N SER A 164 1.07 -18.43 18.59
CA SER A 164 0.74 -19.86 18.55
C SER A 164 1.18 -20.49 17.23
N ASP A 165 1.61 -21.75 17.26
CA ASP A 165 2.07 -22.52 16.09
C ASP A 165 1.10 -22.42 14.90
N GLY A 166 -0.21 -22.61 15.11
CA GLY A 166 -1.17 -22.55 14.01
C GLY A 166 -1.30 -21.16 13.34
N ARG A 167 -1.11 -20.07 14.09
CA ARG A 167 -1.12 -18.69 13.55
C ARG A 167 0.13 -18.40 12.75
N LEU A 168 1.27 -18.84 13.26
CA LEU A 168 2.54 -18.74 12.59
C LEU A 168 2.55 -19.58 11.30
N GLU A 169 2.24 -20.87 11.38
CA GLU A 169 2.20 -21.79 10.23
C GLU A 169 1.29 -21.29 9.11
N ARG A 170 0.10 -20.76 9.43
CA ARG A 170 -0.79 -20.22 8.39
C ARG A 170 -0.21 -18.96 7.75
N PHE A 171 0.45 -18.10 8.53
CA PHE A 171 1.10 -16.91 8.00
C PHE A 171 2.24 -17.30 7.05
N GLU A 172 3.14 -18.19 7.49
CA GLU A 172 4.26 -18.67 6.70
C GLU A 172 3.80 -19.31 5.39
N LYS A 173 2.74 -20.14 5.44
CA LYS A 173 2.15 -20.77 4.26
C LYS A 173 1.51 -19.76 3.32
N THR A 174 0.82 -18.75 3.86
CA THR A 174 0.12 -17.73 3.06
C THR A 174 1.10 -16.87 2.29
N PHE A 175 2.16 -16.38 2.95
CA PHE A 175 3.07 -15.39 2.38
C PHE A 175 4.42 -15.97 1.94
N GLN A 176 4.64 -17.28 2.10
CA GLN A 176 5.94 -17.94 1.87
C GLN A 176 7.04 -17.23 2.66
N ALA A 177 6.74 -16.96 3.92
CA ALA A 177 7.52 -16.11 4.81
C ALA A 177 8.05 -16.94 5.99
N PRO A 178 9.06 -17.80 5.77
CA PRO A 178 9.65 -18.56 6.87
C PRO A 178 10.29 -17.62 7.90
N HIS A 179 10.47 -18.10 9.14
CA HIS A 179 11.15 -17.38 10.22
C HIS A 179 12.34 -16.50 9.82
N VAL A 180 13.26 -17.07 9.03
CA VAL A 180 14.42 -16.36 8.49
C VAL A 180 14.50 -16.63 7.00
N ARG A 181 14.61 -15.56 6.21
CA ARG A 181 14.75 -15.65 4.75
C ARG A 181 15.87 -14.72 4.28
N LEU A 182 16.85 -15.29 3.58
CA LEU A 182 17.83 -14.54 2.82
C LEU A 182 17.32 -14.33 1.39
N ILE A 183 17.37 -13.10 0.90
CA ILE A 183 17.06 -12.74 -0.48
C ILE A 183 18.29 -12.04 -1.04
N THR A 184 18.94 -12.69 -1.99
CA THR A 184 20.09 -12.14 -2.72
C THR A 184 19.62 -11.61 -4.06
N ILE A 185 19.97 -10.36 -4.35
CA ILE A 185 19.76 -9.75 -5.67
C ILE A 185 21.07 -9.87 -6.43
N ASP A 186 21.17 -10.97 -7.20
CA ASP A 186 22.42 -11.43 -7.84
C ASP A 186 23.08 -10.36 -8.71
N ASP A 187 22.27 -9.59 -9.45
CA ASP A 187 22.81 -8.53 -10.30
C ASP A 187 23.48 -7.43 -9.46
N ASP A 188 22.99 -7.16 -8.24
CA ASP A 188 23.36 -6.02 -7.40
C ASP A 188 24.28 -6.34 -6.21
N ASN A 189 24.54 -7.62 -5.91
CA ASN A 189 25.19 -8.06 -4.66
C ASN A 189 24.54 -7.45 -3.40
N ILE A 190 23.22 -7.30 -3.43
CA ILE A 190 22.44 -6.81 -2.29
C ILE A 190 21.73 -7.98 -1.64
N ASP A 191 21.99 -8.16 -0.35
CA ASP A 191 21.35 -9.17 0.49
C ASP A 191 20.33 -8.54 1.43
N PHE A 192 19.11 -9.06 1.42
CA PHE A 192 18.09 -8.76 2.42
C PHE A 192 17.91 -9.98 3.32
N ILE A 193 18.04 -9.77 4.63
CA ILE A 193 17.75 -10.77 5.65
C ILE A 193 16.42 -10.39 6.30
N LEU A 194 15.39 -11.19 6.07
CA LEU A 194 14.06 -11.01 6.64
C LEU A 194 13.95 -11.91 7.86
N ILE A 195 13.46 -11.34 8.96
CA ILE A 195 13.32 -12.02 10.25
C ILE A 195 11.92 -11.72 10.78
N ASN A 196 11.16 -12.78 11.06
CA ASN A 196 9.83 -12.73 11.69
C ASN A 196 9.93 -13.00 13.20
#